data_AF-A0A958LXL9-F1
#
_entry.id   AF-A0A958LXL9-F1
#
_cell.length_a   1.000
_cell.length_b   1.000
_cell.length_c   1.000
_cell.angle_alpha   90.00
_cell.angle_beta   90.00
_cell.angle_gamma   90.00
#
_symmetry.space_group_name_H-M   'P 1'
#
loop_
_entity.id
_entity.type
_entity.pdbx_description
1 polymer ?
#
loop_
_entity_poly.entity_id
_entity_poly.type
_entity_poly.pdbx_seq_one_letter_code
_entity_poly.pdbx_strand_id
1 'polypeptide(L)'
;MMNNQGLLIIQIVFVLFFLWWLLSKRGRMPNPTVLNLEKDLEIQKGLRHLDKDLNLYQKRSVAAIEKNMKALNVIFMWNGHSWDAFEVFGLAAGSSVELVRVKYEEMLSQADSGQKEFLTVAYNSIIKKKEA
;
A
#
# COMPACT_ATOMS: atom_id res chain seq x y z
N MET A 1 -63.37 5.23 33.16
CA MET A 1 -62.93 6.14 32.09
C MET A 1 -61.82 7.02 32.65
N MET A 2 -60.57 6.86 32.20
CA MET A 2 -59.46 7.68 32.71
C MET A 2 -59.51 9.08 32.07
N ASN A 3 -59.35 10.11 32.89
CA ASN A 3 -59.35 11.51 32.45
C ASN A 3 -58.08 11.77 31.61
N ASN A 4 -58.25 12.09 30.32
CA ASN A 4 -57.16 12.30 29.35
C ASN A 4 -56.15 13.39 29.80
N GLN A 5 -56.60 14.32 30.65
CA GLN A 5 -55.72 15.33 31.26
C GLN A 5 -54.58 14.72 32.08
N GLY A 6 -54.80 13.58 32.75
CA GLY A 6 -53.77 12.91 33.54
C GLY A 6 -52.62 12.35 32.70
N LEU A 7 -52.94 11.80 31.51
CA LEU A 7 -51.95 11.24 30.60
C LEU A 7 -51.05 12.32 30.00
N LEU A 8 -51.61 13.50 29.68
CA LEU A 8 -50.83 14.64 29.17
C LEU A 8 -49.84 15.19 30.22
N ILE A 9 -50.25 15.30 31.48
CA ILE A 9 -49.38 15.79 32.55
C ILE A 9 -48.16 14.86 32.74
N ILE A 10 -48.37 13.54 32.71
CA ILE A 10 -47.30 12.56 32.87
C ILE A 10 -46.25 12.69 31.77
N GLN A 11 -46.67 12.89 30.52
CA GLN A 11 -45.74 13.05 29.39
C GLN A 11 -44.90 14.33 29.51
N ILE A 12 -45.52 15.44 29.90
CA ILE A 12 -44.83 16.73 30.08
C ILE A 12 -43.74 16.62 31.15
N VAL A 13 -44.05 15.99 32.29
CA VAL A 13 -43.08 15.77 33.37
C VAL A 13 -41.90 14.93 32.88
N PHE A 14 -42.17 13.89 32.07
CA PHE A 14 -41.12 13.03 31.53
C PHE A 14 -40.19 13.78 30.57
N VAL A 15 -40.73 14.63 29.71
CA VAL A 15 -39.94 15.45 28.78
C VAL A 15 -39.08 16.47 29.53
N LEU A 16 -39.65 17.14 30.54
CA LEU A 16 -38.91 18.11 31.36
C LEU A 16 -37.79 17.44 32.16
N PHE A 17 -38.06 16.27 32.74
CA PHE A 17 -37.04 15.49 33.44
C PHE A 17 -35.91 15.07 32.49
N PHE A 18 -36.24 14.59 31.29
CA PHE A 18 -35.26 14.18 30.30
C PHE A 18 -34.38 15.34 29.82
N LEU A 19 -34.99 16.51 29.57
CA LEU A 19 -34.25 17.73 29.20
C LEU A 19 -33.33 18.18 30.35
N TRP A 20 -33.82 18.18 31.59
CA TRP A 20 -33.01 18.53 32.75
C TRP A 20 -31.82 17.58 32.93
N TRP A 21 -32.05 16.28 32.77
CA TRP A 21 -30.99 15.27 32.83
C TRP A 21 -29.93 15.45 31.74
N LEU A 22 -30.36 15.74 30.50
CA LEU A 22 -29.46 15.97 29.37
C LEU A 22 -28.57 17.20 29.62
N LEU A 23 -29.16 18.28 30.12
CA LEU A 23 -28.45 19.52 30.42
C LEU A 23 -27.49 19.37 31.61
N SER A 24 -27.83 18.56 32.59
CA SER A 24 -26.99 18.31 33.78
C SER A 24 -25.71 17.54 33.47
N LYS A 25 -25.64 16.82 32.34
CA LYS A 25 -24.44 16.06 31.92
C LYS A 25 -23.38 16.89 31.18
N ARG A 26 -23.66 18.16 30.86
CA ARG A 26 -22.71 19.05 30.18
C ARG A 26 -21.74 19.70 31.17
N GLY A 27 -20.83 18.93 31.76
CA GLY A 27 -19.87 19.54 32.68
C GLY A 27 -18.70 18.66 33.05
N ARG A 28 -17.63 18.72 32.23
CA ARG A 28 -16.20 18.75 32.59
C ARG A 28 -15.39 18.48 31.32
N MET A 29 -14.93 19.54 30.66
CA MET A 29 -13.84 19.41 29.68
C MET A 29 -12.57 19.06 30.46
N PRO A 30 -11.85 17.98 30.12
CA PRO A 30 -10.54 17.71 30.68
C PRO A 30 -9.62 18.89 30.38
N ASN A 31 -8.87 19.35 31.38
CA ASN A 31 -7.82 20.34 31.13
C ASN A 31 -6.84 19.76 30.10
N PRO A 32 -6.43 20.53 29.08
CA PRO A 32 -5.49 20.04 28.09
C PRO A 32 -4.17 19.70 28.77
N THR A 33 -3.64 18.52 28.47
CA THR A 33 -2.32 18.09 28.91
C THR A 33 -1.28 19.03 28.31
N VAL A 34 -0.55 19.77 29.15
CA VAL A 34 0.57 20.62 28.73
C VAL A 34 1.81 19.75 28.46
N LEU A 35 2.31 19.81 27.23
CA LEU A 35 3.50 19.09 26.78
C LEU A 35 4.76 19.95 27.06
N ASN A 36 5.68 19.47 27.89
CA ASN A 36 6.97 20.12 28.11
C ASN A 36 7.94 19.79 26.97
N LEU A 37 8.05 20.71 26.00
CA LEU A 37 8.83 20.54 24.75
C LEU A 37 10.35 20.71 24.90
N GLU A 38 10.83 21.15 26.08
CA GLU A 38 12.24 21.53 26.26
C GLU A 38 13.20 20.34 26.17
N LYS A 39 12.80 19.18 26.72
CA LYS A 39 13.61 17.95 26.66
C LYS A 39 13.68 17.35 25.26
N ASP A 40 12.60 17.50 24.47
CA ASP A 40 12.54 17.00 23.10
C ASP A 40 13.46 17.78 22.16
N LEU A 41 13.70 19.07 22.43
CA LEU A 41 14.60 19.92 21.64
C LEU A 41 16.07 19.51 21.76
N GLU A 42 16.53 19.10 22.95
CA GLU A 42 17.90 18.61 23.14
C GLU A 42 18.12 17.26 22.45
N ILE A 43 17.16 16.34 22.61
CA ILE A 43 17.15 15.04 21.93
C ILE A 43 17.16 15.24 20.41
N GLN A 44 16.37 16.19 19.89
CA GLN A 44 16.34 16.52 18.46
C GLN A 44 17.67 17.04 17.91
N LYS A 45 18.44 17.78 18.71
CA LYS A 45 19.75 18.30 18.27
C LYS A 45 20.78 17.18 18.16
N GLY A 46 20.80 16.26 19.12
CA GLY A 46 21.66 15.07 19.07
C GLY A 46 21.32 14.13 17.90
N LEU A 47 20.04 13.90 17.66
CA LEU A 47 19.56 13.06 16.55
C LEU A 47 19.90 13.64 15.17
N ARG A 48 19.83 14.97 15.00
CA ARG A 48 20.14 15.63 13.71
C ARG A 48 21.59 15.44 13.26
N HIS A 49 22.53 15.31 14.19
CA HIS A 49 23.93 15.08 13.85
C HIS A 49 24.18 13.62 13.45
N LEU A 50 23.54 12.67 14.15
CA LEU A 50 23.62 11.24 13.82
C LEU A 50 22.96 10.93 12.47
N ASP A 51 21.82 11.56 12.19
CA ASP A 51 21.03 11.36 10.97
C ASP A 51 21.82 11.81 9.71
N LYS A 52 22.66 12.84 9.84
CA LYS A 52 23.49 13.32 8.72
C LYS A 52 24.57 12.31 8.31
N ASP A 53 25.21 11.67 9.28
CA ASP A 53 26.26 10.67 9.04
C ASP A 53 25.66 9.34 8.55
N LEU A 54 24.50 8.94 9.10
CA LEU A 54 23.77 7.75 8.65
C LEU A 54 23.25 7.92 7.22
N ASN A 55 22.69 9.09 6.88
CA ASN A 55 22.22 9.38 5.53
C ASN A 55 23.36 9.38 4.50
N LEU A 56 24.57 9.80 4.87
CA LEU A 56 25.71 9.78 3.94
C LEU A 56 26.18 8.34 3.63
N TYR A 57 26.20 7.47 4.65
CA TYR A 57 26.51 6.05 4.48
C TYR A 57 25.41 5.33 3.69
N GLN A 58 24.15 5.55 4.05
CA GLN A 58 22.98 5.03 3.34
C GLN A 58 22.95 5.49 1.89
N LYS A 59 23.25 6.76 1.60
CA LYS A 59 23.26 7.28 0.22
C LYS A 59 24.36 6.65 -0.63
N ARG A 60 25.53 6.36 -0.05
CA ARG A 60 26.62 5.65 -0.76
C ARG A 60 26.30 4.18 -0.98
N SER A 61 25.73 3.49 0.01
CA SER A 61 25.35 2.08 -0.12
C SER A 61 24.19 1.91 -1.10
N VAL A 62 23.16 2.76 -1.02
CA VAL A 62 22.02 2.75 -1.96
C VAL A 62 22.47 3.07 -3.38
N ALA A 63 23.34 4.07 -3.61
CA ALA A 63 23.84 4.37 -4.95
C ALA A 63 24.71 3.24 -5.55
N ALA A 64 25.47 2.53 -4.71
CA ALA A 64 26.25 1.36 -5.14
C ALA A 64 25.36 0.13 -5.40
N ILE A 65 24.27 -0.03 -4.63
CA ILE A 65 23.26 -1.07 -4.86
C ILE A 65 22.45 -0.75 -6.11
N GLU A 66 21.97 0.49 -6.30
CA GLU A 66 21.24 0.94 -7.50
C GLU A 66 22.03 0.70 -8.78
N LYS A 67 23.35 0.94 -8.76
CA LYS A 67 24.23 0.64 -9.91
C LYS A 67 24.25 -0.85 -10.30
N ASN A 68 23.87 -1.74 -9.37
CA ASN A 68 23.79 -3.19 -9.57
C ASN A 68 22.35 -3.75 -9.51
N MET A 69 21.32 -2.91 -9.33
CA MET A 69 19.93 -3.36 -9.40
C MET A 69 19.54 -3.57 -10.87
N LYS A 70 19.94 -4.70 -11.46
CA LYS A 70 19.44 -5.11 -12.78
C LYS A 70 17.94 -5.38 -12.61
N ALA A 71 17.11 -4.56 -13.24
CA ALA A 71 15.67 -4.83 -13.31
C ALA A 71 15.47 -6.24 -13.89
N LEU A 72 14.98 -7.15 -13.04
CA LEU A 72 14.73 -8.55 -13.39
C LEU A 72 13.47 -8.70 -14.24
N ASN A 73 12.53 -7.76 -14.11
CA ASN A 73 11.33 -7.72 -14.92
C ASN A 73 11.67 -7.36 -16.36
N VAL A 74 10.97 -8.01 -17.27
CA VAL A 74 11.09 -7.79 -18.71
C VAL A 74 9.74 -7.35 -19.20
N ILE A 75 9.62 -6.06 -19.54
CA ILE A 75 8.39 -5.50 -20.09
C ILE A 75 8.49 -5.48 -21.62
N PHE A 76 7.44 -5.90 -22.30
CA PHE A 76 7.30 -5.79 -23.75
C PHE A 76 5.98 -5.13 -24.14
N MET A 77 5.91 -4.59 -25.36
CA MET A 77 4.68 -4.01 -25.90
C MET A 77 3.99 -4.99 -26.85
N TRP A 78 2.68 -5.12 -26.70
CA TRP A 78 1.81 -5.90 -27.58
C TRP A 78 0.48 -5.20 -27.75
N ASN A 79 0.07 -4.96 -29.01
CA ASN A 79 -1.16 -4.23 -29.35
C ASN A 79 -1.31 -2.88 -28.63
N GLY A 80 -0.21 -2.16 -28.41
CA GLY A 80 -0.22 -0.87 -27.71
C GLY A 80 -0.26 -0.96 -26.17
N HIS A 81 -0.30 -2.17 -25.61
CA HIS A 81 -0.25 -2.40 -24.16
C HIS A 81 1.11 -2.92 -23.71
N SER A 82 1.53 -2.52 -22.52
CA SER A 82 2.74 -3.03 -21.86
C SER A 82 2.42 -4.27 -21.03
N TRP A 83 3.22 -5.33 -21.18
CA TRP A 83 3.06 -6.61 -20.48
C TRP A 83 4.35 -7.05 -19.82
N ASP A 84 4.28 -7.69 -18.65
CA ASP A 84 5.42 -8.37 -18.04
C ASP A 84 5.57 -9.78 -18.61
N ALA A 85 6.73 -10.05 -19.21
CA ALA A 85 6.99 -11.30 -19.90
C ALA A 85 7.02 -12.52 -18.97
N PHE A 86 7.49 -12.37 -17.71
CA PHE A 86 7.50 -13.49 -16.77
C PHE A 86 6.08 -13.80 -16.25
N GLU A 87 5.27 -12.76 -16.07
CA GLU A 87 3.86 -12.90 -15.64
C GLU A 87 3.00 -13.60 -16.69
N VAL A 88 3.27 -13.37 -17.99
CA VAL A 88 2.61 -14.08 -19.09
C VAL A 88 2.74 -15.61 -18.95
N PHE A 89 3.87 -16.09 -18.41
CA PHE A 89 4.10 -17.51 -18.15
C PHE A 89 3.76 -17.94 -16.71
N GLY A 90 3.26 -17.04 -15.86
CA GLY A 90 3.01 -17.28 -14.44
C GLY A 90 4.27 -17.53 -13.62
N LEU A 91 5.41 -16.97 -14.04
CA LEU A 91 6.72 -17.17 -13.41
C LEU A 91 7.15 -15.93 -12.64
N ALA A 92 7.98 -16.12 -11.61
CA ALA A 92 8.61 -15.01 -10.90
C ALA A 92 9.63 -14.30 -11.80
N ALA A 93 9.77 -12.98 -11.66
CA ALA A 93 10.76 -12.21 -12.39
C ALA A 93 12.18 -12.72 -12.12
N GLY A 94 12.99 -12.84 -13.18
CA GLY A 94 14.34 -13.41 -13.09
C GLY A 94 14.40 -14.93 -13.01
N SER A 95 13.30 -15.64 -13.23
CA SER A 95 13.29 -17.10 -13.38
C SER A 95 14.27 -17.56 -14.47
N SER A 96 14.82 -18.77 -14.29
CA SER A 96 15.75 -19.36 -15.27
C SER A 96 15.10 -19.49 -16.65
N VAL A 97 15.87 -19.29 -17.71
CA VAL A 97 15.36 -19.35 -19.09
C VAL A 97 14.90 -20.75 -19.45
N GLU A 98 15.51 -21.75 -18.85
CA GLU A 98 15.14 -23.15 -18.98
C GLU A 98 13.71 -23.39 -18.48
N LEU A 99 13.34 -22.80 -17.34
CA LEU A 99 11.98 -22.85 -16.79
C LEU A 99 10.98 -22.13 -17.69
N VAL A 100 11.36 -20.94 -18.20
CA VAL A 100 10.54 -20.18 -19.15
C VAL A 100 10.31 -20.99 -20.42
N ARG A 101 11.33 -21.66 -20.95
CA ARG A 101 11.22 -22.49 -22.16
C ARG A 101 10.24 -23.64 -21.96
N VAL A 102 10.31 -24.34 -20.83
CA VAL A 102 9.37 -25.43 -20.52
C VAL A 102 7.93 -24.90 -20.48
N LYS A 103 7.69 -23.76 -19.82
CA LYS A 103 6.36 -23.14 -19.77
C LYS A 103 5.87 -22.64 -21.12
N TYR A 104 6.76 -22.08 -21.92
CA TYR A 104 6.47 -21.65 -23.27
C TYR A 104 6.02 -22.82 -24.15
N GLU A 105 6.72 -23.95 -24.13
CA GLU A 105 6.36 -25.17 -24.86
C GLU A 105 5.01 -25.74 -24.40
N GLU A 106 4.76 -25.76 -23.09
CA GLU A 106 3.48 -26.18 -22.49
C GLU A 106 2.33 -25.31 -23.00
N MET A 107 2.44 -23.99 -22.94
CA MET A 107 1.39 -23.06 -23.35
C MET A 107 1.19 -23.02 -24.86
N LEU A 108 2.26 -23.16 -25.65
CA LEU A 108 2.17 -23.25 -27.11
C LEU A 108 1.32 -24.43 -27.58
N SER A 109 1.35 -25.55 -26.84
CA SER A 109 0.57 -26.74 -27.19
C SER A 109 -0.94 -26.54 -27.05
N GLN A 110 -1.36 -25.59 -26.23
CA GLN A 110 -2.76 -25.30 -25.91
C GLN A 110 -3.29 -24.02 -26.59
N ALA A 111 -2.40 -23.22 -27.16
CA ALA A 111 -2.71 -21.88 -27.66
C ALA A 111 -3.25 -21.86 -29.10
N ASP A 112 -4.12 -20.88 -29.40
CA ASP A 112 -4.55 -20.53 -30.75
C ASP A 112 -3.47 -19.73 -31.52
N SER A 113 -3.61 -19.58 -32.85
CA SER A 113 -2.60 -18.92 -33.70
C SER A 113 -2.19 -17.53 -33.19
N GLY A 114 -3.14 -16.66 -32.83
CA GLY A 114 -2.84 -15.33 -32.31
C GLY A 114 -2.20 -15.33 -30.92
N GLN A 115 -2.52 -16.31 -30.08
CA GLN A 115 -1.89 -16.46 -28.77
C GLN A 115 -0.44 -16.95 -28.89
N LYS A 116 -0.14 -17.79 -29.90
CA LYS A 116 1.23 -18.25 -30.16
C LYS A 116 2.17 -17.10 -30.50
N GLU A 117 1.71 -16.13 -31.29
CA GLU A 117 2.51 -14.95 -31.61
C GLU A 117 2.81 -14.13 -30.35
N PHE A 118 1.79 -13.87 -29.52
CA PHE A 118 1.96 -13.17 -28.24
C PHE A 118 2.96 -13.85 -27.32
N LEU A 119 2.81 -15.17 -27.11
CA LEU A 119 3.72 -15.97 -26.28
C LEU A 119 5.16 -15.94 -26.83
N THR A 120 5.31 -15.94 -28.14
CA THR A 120 6.62 -15.89 -28.81
C THR A 120 7.30 -14.54 -28.59
N VAL A 121 6.55 -13.43 -28.65
CA VAL A 121 7.10 -12.10 -28.34
C VAL A 121 7.50 -12.00 -26.86
N ALA A 122 6.71 -12.54 -25.94
CA ALA A 122 7.06 -12.59 -24.52
C ALA A 122 8.37 -13.37 -24.30
N TYR A 123 8.49 -14.57 -24.88
CA TYR A 123 9.69 -15.41 -24.78
C TYR A 123 10.93 -14.74 -25.35
N ASN A 124 10.83 -14.17 -26.56
CA ASN A 124 11.95 -13.48 -27.22
C ASN A 124 12.42 -12.26 -26.42
N SER A 125 11.51 -11.55 -25.77
CA SER A 125 11.85 -10.40 -24.93
C SER A 125 12.73 -10.82 -23.73
N ILE A 126 12.44 -11.98 -23.13
CA ILE A 126 13.24 -12.53 -22.02
C ILE A 126 14.64 -12.93 -22.49
N ILE A 127 14.76 -13.63 -23.62
CA ILE A 127 16.06 -14.03 -24.18
C ILE A 127 16.91 -12.79 -24.48
N LYS A 128 16.33 -11.81 -25.18
CA LYS A 128 17.03 -10.57 -25.55
C LYS A 128 17.55 -9.81 -24.32
N LYS A 129 16.81 -9.81 -23.21
CA LYS A 129 17.27 -9.19 -21.95
C LYS A 129 18.44 -9.94 -21.32
N LYS A 130 18.50 -11.27 -21.45
CA LYS A 130 19.59 -12.08 -20.89
C LYS A 130 20.89 -11.89 -21.67
N GLU A 131 20.80 -11.72 -22.98
CA GLU A 131 21.94 -11.46 -23.87
C GLU A 131 22.46 -10.01 -23.76
N ALA A 132 21.66 -9.08 -23.22
CA ALA A 132 22.00 -7.67 -22.99
C ALA A 132 22.55 -7.39 -21.58
#